data_AF-A0A357T0E6-F1
#
_entry.id   AF-A0A357T0E6-F1
#
_cell.length_a   1.000
_cell.length_b   1.000
_cell.length_c   1.000
_cell.angle_alpha   90.00
_cell.angle_beta   90.00
_cell.angle_gamma   90.00
#
_symmetry.space_group_name_H-M   'P 1'
#
loop_
_entity.id
_entity.type
_entity.pdbx_description
1 polymer ?
#
loop_
_entity_poly.entity_id
_entity_poly.type
_entity_poly.pdbx_seq_one_letter_code
_entity_poly.pdbx_strand_id
1 'polypeptide(L)'
;EELLSLTIASLFLTIGISYFLKVSPLLSCMMVGATVSNLAYNKNRLFSIVDRFTPPIFLAFFTLAGVELKFDILHQVGLIGAGYVVFRVIGKMLGAYLG
;
A
#
# COMPACT_ATOMS: atom_id res chain seq x y z
N GLU A 1 -13.28 4.60 -20.55
CA GLU A 1 -12.33 3.47 -20.43
C GLU A 1 -10.89 3.91 -20.65
N GLU A 2 -10.64 4.87 -21.56
CA GLU A 2 -9.32 5.47 -21.80
C GLU A 2 -8.63 6.00 -20.53
N LEU A 3 -9.38 6.66 -19.62
CA LEU A 3 -8.84 7.16 -18.35
C LEU A 3 -8.32 6.04 -17.43
N LEU A 4 -8.97 4.88 -17.40
CA LEU A 4 -8.51 3.72 -16.61
C LEU A 4 -7.18 3.21 -17.17
N SER A 5 -7.11 3.03 -18.49
CA SER A 5 -5.89 2.58 -19.16
C SER A 5 -4.73 3.55 -18.92
N LEU A 6 -4.99 4.85 -18.99
CA LEU A 6 -3.99 5.89 -18.69
C LEU A 6 -3.52 5.84 -17.23
N THR A 7 -4.42 5.65 -16.26
CA THR A 7 -4.05 5.52 -14.85
C THR A 7 -3.24 4.26 -14.57
N ILE A 8 -3.56 3.14 -15.21
CA ILE A 8 -2.80 1.90 -15.05
C ILE A 8 -1.43 2.03 -15.73
N ALA A 9 -1.37 2.62 -16.92
CA ALA A 9 -0.13 2.86 -17.63
C ALA A 9 0.82 3.78 -16.85
N SER A 10 0.30 4.85 -16.23
CA SER A 10 1.12 5.76 -15.42
C SER A 10 1.63 5.09 -14.14
N LEU A 11 0.84 4.20 -13.52
CA LEU A 11 1.28 3.40 -12.38
C LEU A 11 2.40 2.42 -12.79
N PHE A 12 2.22 1.66 -13.87
CA PHE A 12 3.26 0.75 -14.38
C PHE A 12 4.55 1.48 -14.75
N LEU A 13 4.44 2.65 -15.39
CA LEU A 13 5.58 3.48 -15.74
C LEU A 13 6.29 4.00 -14.48
N THR A 14 5.55 4.43 -13.46
CA THR A 14 6.11 4.85 -12.16
C THR A 14 6.83 3.71 -11.46
N ILE A 15 6.27 2.49 -11.50
CA ILE A 15 6.89 1.29 -10.92
C ILE A 15 8.20 0.95 -11.65
N GLY A 16 8.19 0.98 -12.99
CA GLY A 16 9.39 0.72 -13.81
C GLY A 16 10.51 1.73 -13.56
N ILE A 17 10.16 3.02 -13.49
CA ILE A 17 11.10 4.10 -13.14
C ILE A 17 11.63 3.93 -11.72
N SER A 18 10.77 3.57 -10.75
CA SER A 18 11.19 3.36 -9.36
C SER A 18 12.17 2.20 -9.23
N TYR A 19 11.96 1.12 -9.98
CA TYR A 19 12.88 -0.01 -10.02
C TYR A 19 14.23 0.38 -10.62
N PHE A 20 14.24 1.17 -11.69
CA PHE A 20 15.47 1.70 -12.30
C PHE A 20 16.26 2.59 -11.32
N LEU A 21 15.57 3.45 -10.58
CA LEU A 21 16.17 4.33 -9.57
C LEU A 21 16.47 3.63 -8.23
N LYS A 22 16.15 2.33 -8.09
CA LYS A 22 16.23 1.56 -6.83
C LYS A 22 15.48 2.21 -5.64
N VAL A 23 14.40 2.93 -5.92
CA VAL A 23 13.53 3.55 -4.91
C VAL A 23 12.33 2.66 -4.65
N SER A 24 11.74 2.73 -3.44
CA SER A 24 10.53 1.97 -3.10
C SER A 24 9.38 2.27 -4.07
N PRO A 25 8.93 1.29 -4.87
CA PRO A 25 7.86 1.52 -5.85
C PRO A 25 6.53 1.88 -5.18
N LEU A 26 6.30 1.38 -3.96
CA LEU A 26 5.11 1.71 -3.17
C LEU A 26 5.10 3.18 -2.78
N LEU A 27 6.24 3.70 -2.30
CA LEU A 27 6.36 5.11 -1.90
C LEU A 27 6.19 6.03 -3.11
N SER A 28 6.81 5.68 -4.25
CA SER A 28 6.65 6.43 -5.50
C SER A 28 5.21 6.48 -5.98
N CYS A 29 4.48 5.36 -5.91
CA CYS A 29 3.06 5.34 -6.28
C CYS A 29 2.21 6.20 -5.34
N MET A 30 2.49 6.18 -4.03
CA MET A 30 1.84 7.07 -3.06
C MET A 30 2.11 8.54 -3.36
N MET A 31 3.35 8.88 -3.73
CA MET A 31 3.73 10.24 -4.09
C MET A 31 3.02 10.71 -5.37
N VAL A 32 2.91 9.85 -6.39
CA VAL A 32 2.12 10.15 -7.61
C VAL A 32 0.65 10.35 -7.27
N GLY A 33 0.06 9.53 -6.39
CA GLY A 33 -1.31 9.73 -5.93
C GLY A 33 -1.51 11.06 -5.21
N ALA A 34 -0.54 11.47 -4.38
CA ALA A 34 -0.56 12.74 -3.66
C ALA A 34 -0.38 13.96 -4.60
N THR A 35 0.50 13.88 -5.61
CA THR A 35 0.66 14.97 -6.57
C THR A 35 -0.57 15.13 -7.44
N VAL A 36 -1.18 14.02 -7.87
CA VAL A 36 -2.44 14.03 -8.63
C VAL A 36 -3.59 14.58 -7.79
N SER A 37 -3.70 14.23 -6.50
CA SER A 37 -4.78 14.74 -5.65
C SER A 37 -4.68 16.26 -5.41
N ASN A 38 -3.45 16.80 -5.39
CA ASN A 38 -3.19 18.22 -5.22
C ASN A 38 -3.35 19.03 -6.51
N LEU A 39 -3.06 18.44 -7.67
CA LEU A 39 -3.04 19.16 -8.96
C LEU A 39 -4.31 18.96 -9.82
N ALA A 40 -5.01 17.83 -9.67
CA ALA A 40 -6.12 17.48 -10.55
C ALA A 40 -7.43 18.17 -10.16
N TYR A 41 -8.01 18.94 -11.09
CA TYR A 41 -9.34 19.55 -10.94
C TYR A 41 -10.46 18.50 -10.88
N ASN A 42 -10.29 17.35 -11.55
CA ASN A 42 -11.29 16.28 -11.64
C ASN A 42 -10.88 14.99 -10.88
N LYS A 43 -10.33 15.17 -9.67
CA LYS A 43 -9.81 14.09 -8.81
C LYS A 43 -10.82 12.97 -8.55
N ASN A 44 -12.10 13.30 -8.28
CA ASN A 44 -13.11 12.30 -7.92
C ASN A 44 -13.34 11.25 -9.01
N ARG A 45 -13.24 11.62 -10.28
CA ARG A 45 -13.44 10.68 -11.39
C ARG A 45 -12.28 9.67 -11.49
N LEU A 46 -11.04 10.12 -11.27
CA LEU A 46 -9.88 9.22 -11.28
C LEU A 46 -9.88 8.29 -10.07
N PHE A 47 -10.10 8.83 -8.87
CA PHE A 47 -10.14 8.02 -7.64
C PHE A 47 -11.28 7.00 -7.65
N SER A 48 -12.48 7.38 -8.10
CA SER A 48 -13.63 6.45 -8.17
C SER A 48 -13.38 5.26 -9.11
N ILE A 49 -12.59 5.46 -10.17
CA ILE A 49 -12.20 4.39 -11.09
C ILE A 49 -11.21 3.43 -10.41
N VAL A 50 -10.21 3.97 -9.70
CA VAL A 50 -9.20 3.17 -8.98
C VAL A 50 -9.84 2.42 -7.81
N ASP A 51 -10.72 3.08 -7.04
CA ASP A 51 -11.42 2.48 -5.89
C ASP A 51 -12.32 1.30 -6.27
N ARG A 52 -12.75 1.22 -7.54
CA ARG A 52 -13.51 0.05 -8.02
C ARG A 52 -12.63 -1.19 -8.19
N PHE A 53 -11.32 -1.01 -8.39
CA PHE A 53 -10.32 -2.08 -8.54
C PHE A 53 -9.57 -2.39 -7.25
N THR A 54 -9.56 -1.49 -6.26
CA THR A 54 -8.91 -1.73 -4.96
C THR A 54 -9.45 -2.98 -4.24
N PRO A 55 -10.77 -3.22 -4.13
CA PRO A 55 -11.31 -4.37 -3.40
C PRO A 55 -10.84 -5.75 -3.91
N PRO A 56 -10.88 -6.07 -5.23
CA PRO A 56 -10.39 -7.36 -5.70
C PRO A 56 -8.88 -7.53 -5.51
N ILE A 57 -8.10 -6.45 -5.64
CA ILE A 57 -6.65 -6.49 -5.38
C ILE A 57 -6.38 -6.78 -3.90
N PHE A 58 -7.12 -6.12 -3.00
CA PHE A 58 -7.00 -6.37 -1.56
C PHE A 58 -7.43 -7.78 -1.19
N LEU A 59 -8.52 -8.29 -1.77
CA LEU A 59 -8.93 -9.68 -1.59
C LEU A 59 -7.80 -10.63 -1.99
N ALA A 60 -7.24 -10.49 -3.20
CA ALA A 60 -6.14 -11.33 -3.65
C ALA A 60 -4.91 -11.23 -2.72
N PHE A 61 -4.49 -10.01 -2.36
CA PHE A 61 -3.37 -9.76 -1.47
C PHE A 61 -3.57 -10.41 -0.09
N PHE A 62 -4.73 -10.18 0.54
CA PHE A 62 -5.01 -10.74 1.86
C PHE A 62 -5.22 -12.25 1.82
N THR A 63 -5.79 -12.81 0.75
CA THR A 63 -5.88 -14.27 0.59
C THR A 63 -4.50 -14.91 0.45
N LEU A 64 -3.60 -14.31 -0.33
CA LEU A 64 -2.24 -14.82 -0.49
C LEU A 64 -1.45 -14.69 0.81
N ALA A 65 -1.54 -13.54 1.49
CA ALA A 65 -0.92 -13.33 2.79
C ALA A 65 -1.43 -14.33 3.86
N GLY A 66 -2.72 -14.70 3.79
CA GLY A 66 -3.30 -15.74 4.64
C GLY A 66 -2.76 -17.13 4.33
N VAL A 67 -2.59 -17.48 3.05
CA VAL A 67 -2.02 -18.77 2.62
C VAL A 67 -0.53 -18.88 2.97
N GLU A 68 0.22 -17.77 2.89
CA GLU A 68 1.64 -17.72 3.23
C GLU A 68 1.90 -17.82 4.74
N LEU A 69 0.85 -17.73 5.58
CA LEU A 69 0.96 -17.80 7.03
C LEU A 69 1.30 -19.22 7.50
N LYS A 70 2.57 -19.46 7.79
CA LYS A 70 3.05 -20.72 8.38
C LYS A 70 2.94 -20.69 9.91
N PHE A 71 2.03 -21.50 10.46
CA PHE A 71 1.83 -21.63 11.91
C PHE A 71 3.08 -22.12 12.67
N ASP A 72 3.96 -22.87 12.00
CA ASP A 72 5.21 -23.38 12.55
C ASP A 72 6.17 -22.23 12.95
N ILE A 73 6.35 -21.28 12.04
CA ILE A 73 7.14 -20.05 12.26
C ILE A 73 6.44 -19.16 13.30
N LEU A 74 5.11 -19.17 13.34
CA LEU A 74 4.32 -18.39 14.29
C LEU A 74 4.51 -18.87 15.74
N HIS A 75 4.73 -20.17 15.97
CA HIS A 75 5.04 -20.68 17.31
C HIS A 75 6.47 -20.28 17.73
N GLN A 76 7.44 -20.45 16.83
CA GLN A 76 8.86 -20.17 17.13
C GLN A 76 9.15 -18.68 17.30
N VAL A 77 8.50 -17.83 16.50
CA VAL A 77 8.65 -16.37 16.53
C VAL A 77 7.51 -15.71 17.32
N GLY A 78 6.59 -16.48 17.90
CA GLY A 78 5.36 -15.98 18.53
C GLY A 78 5.62 -14.99 19.67
N LEU A 79 6.64 -15.26 20.49
CA LEU A 79 7.01 -14.37 21.60
C LEU A 79 7.59 -13.03 21.08
N ILE A 80 8.45 -13.08 20.05
CA ILE A 80 9.05 -11.90 19.42
C ILE A 80 7.99 -11.11 18.65
N GLY A 81 7.08 -11.81 17.95
CA GLY A 81 5.94 -11.23 17.24
C GLY A 81 4.97 -10.53 18.19
N ALA A 82 4.62 -11.16 19.31
CA ALA A 82 3.79 -10.53 20.35
C ALA A 82 4.46 -9.28 20.92
N GLY A 83 5.77 -9.35 21.22
CA GLY A 83 6.55 -8.19 21.63
C GLY A 83 6.54 -7.05 20.61
N TYR A 84 6.77 -7.37 19.32
CA TYR A 84 6.69 -6.41 18.22
C TYR A 84 5.31 -5.75 18.12
N VAL A 85 4.23 -6.53 18.23
CA VAL A 85 2.86 -6.00 18.17
C VAL A 85 2.61 -5.01 19.31
N VAL A 86 2.96 -5.38 20.55
CA VAL A 86 2.77 -4.51 21.73
C VAL A 86 3.58 -3.22 21.58
N PHE A 87 4.88 -3.32 21.28
CA PHE A 87 5.73 -2.14 21.08
C PHE A 87 5.26 -1.27 19.92
N ARG A 88 4.76 -1.86 18.84
CA ARG A 88 4.24 -1.13 17.68
C ARG A 88 2.96 -0.36 18.03
N VAL A 89 2.06 -0.97 18.80
CA VAL A 89 0.82 -0.30 19.27
C VAL A 89 1.17 0.85 20.19
N ILE A 90 2.03 0.61 21.19
CA ILE A 90 2.49 1.65 22.12
C ILE A 90 3.20 2.77 21.36
N GLY A 91 4.11 2.45 20.44
CA GLY A 91 4.83 3.43 19.63
C GLY A 91 3.90 4.30 18.78
N LYS A 92 2.86 3.72 18.16
CA LYS A 92 1.83 4.49 17.44
C LYS A 92 0.99 5.36 18.36
N MET A 93 0.61 4.87 19.54
CA MET A 93 -0.17 5.62 20.54
C MET A 93 0.64 6.80 21.10
N LEU A 94 1.86 6.55 21.56
CA LEU A 94 2.75 7.58 22.07
C LEU A 94 3.13 8.58 20.98
N GLY A 95 3.44 8.12 19.76
CA GLY A 95 3.72 9.00 18.62
C GLY A 95 2.53 9.86 18.19
N ALA A 96 1.30 9.36 18.33
CA ALA A 96 0.09 10.15 18.10
C ALA A 96 -0.24 11.12 19.25
N TYR A 97 0.12 10.76 20.49
CA TYR A 97 -0.10 11.59 21.68
C TYR A 97 0.97 12.69 21.87
N LEU A 98 2.20 12.41 21.45
CA LEU A 98 3.33 13.35 21.45
C LEU A 98 3.40 14.18 20.15
N GLY A 99 2.42 14.01 19.25
CA GLY A 99 2.26 14.84 18.05
C GLY A 99 2.04 16.30 18.39
#